data_AF-A0A923BYI3-F1
#
_entry.id   AF-A0A923BYI3-F1
#
_cell.length_a   1.000
_cell.length_b   1.000
_cell.length_c   1.000
_cell.angle_alpha   90.00
_cell.angle_beta   90.00
_cell.angle_gamma   90.00
#
_symmetry.space_group_name_H-M   'P 1'
#
loop_
_entity.id
_entity.type
_entity.pdbx_description
1 polymer ?
#
loop_
_entity_poly.entity_id
_entity_poly.type
_entity_poly.pdbx_seq_one_letter_code
_entity_poly.pdbx_strand_id
1 'polypeptide(L)'
;MLASSALPAFADFDPDRLATCMKSNTTPELKTNVKQVMIHALQEQKPEANAALLNFSFSALAIATSRCGMSFADVQNPKFETAVETYAQLLGEEILNDALAMMDMPAF
;
A
#
# COMPACT_ATOMS: atom_id res chain seq x y z
N MET A 1 -35.96 -27.29 8.86
CA MET A 1 -35.62 -26.23 7.89
C MET A 1 -34.17 -25.84 8.15
N LEU A 2 -33.25 -26.23 7.26
CA LEU A 2 -31.84 -25.86 7.34
C LEU A 2 -31.71 -24.46 6.73
N ALA A 3 -31.55 -23.44 7.56
CA ALA A 3 -31.24 -22.10 7.10
C ALA A 3 -29.81 -22.10 6.51
N SER A 4 -29.71 -21.92 5.20
CA SER A 4 -28.44 -21.68 4.53
C SER A 4 -28.00 -20.27 4.89
N SER A 5 -27.12 -20.14 5.87
CA SER A 5 -26.47 -18.87 6.20
C SER A 5 -25.56 -18.52 5.03
N ALA A 6 -26.05 -17.71 4.09
CA ALA A 6 -25.20 -17.12 3.07
C ALA A 6 -24.07 -16.36 3.80
N LEU A 7 -22.83 -16.70 3.48
CA LEU A 7 -21.67 -15.93 3.94
C LEU A 7 -21.89 -14.46 3.57
N PRO A 8 -21.51 -13.50 4.43
CA PRO A 8 -21.62 -12.09 4.09
C PRO A 8 -20.86 -11.85 2.77
N ALA A 9 -21.56 -11.30 1.78
CA ALA A 9 -20.92 -10.88 0.55
C ALA A 9 -19.89 -9.79 0.90
N PHE A 10 -18.64 -9.98 0.53
CA PHE A 10 -17.63 -8.92 0.66
C PHE A 10 -18.09 -7.67 -0.10
N ALA A 11 -17.77 -6.47 0.40
CA ALA A 11 -18.13 -5.25 -0.31
C ALA A 11 -17.52 -5.27 -1.73
N ASP A 12 -18.34 -4.88 -2.69
CA ASP A 12 -17.91 -4.73 -4.06
C ASP A 12 -17.27 -3.35 -4.22
N PHE A 13 -15.95 -3.29 -4.05
CA PHE A 13 -15.16 -2.08 -4.32
C PHE A 13 -14.21 -2.30 -5.49
N ASP A 14 -13.76 -1.18 -6.06
CA ASP A 14 -12.77 -1.09 -7.12
C ASP A 14 -11.36 -0.95 -6.48
N PRO A 15 -10.46 -1.93 -6.68
CA PRO A 15 -9.10 -1.87 -6.15
C PRO A 15 -8.29 -0.65 -6.60
N ASP A 16 -8.42 -0.23 -7.86
CA ASP A 16 -7.63 0.87 -8.41
C ASP A 16 -8.09 2.21 -7.82
N ARG A 17 -9.40 2.35 -7.62
CA ARG A 17 -9.97 3.52 -6.94
C ARG A 17 -9.52 3.58 -5.48
N LEU A 18 -9.46 2.44 -4.79
CA LEU A 18 -8.97 2.39 -3.41
C LEU A 18 -7.47 2.74 -3.36
N ALA A 19 -6.64 2.14 -4.22
CA ALA A 19 -5.21 2.43 -4.30
C ALA A 19 -4.94 3.93 -4.57
N THR A 20 -5.71 4.53 -5.48
CA THR A 20 -5.63 5.97 -5.77
C THR A 20 -6.00 6.82 -4.56
N CYS A 21 -7.07 6.46 -3.84
CA CYS A 21 -7.44 7.14 -2.60
C CYS A 21 -6.32 7.04 -1.55
N MET A 22 -5.74 5.86 -1.37
CA MET A 22 -4.67 5.63 -0.41
C MET A 22 -3.43 6.46 -0.73
N LYS A 23 -3.03 6.50 -2.02
CA LYS A 23 -1.95 7.37 -2.51
C LYS A 23 -2.20 8.84 -2.17
N SER A 24 -3.39 9.35 -2.47
CA SER A 24 -3.73 10.76 -2.21
C SER A 24 -3.72 11.15 -0.73
N ASN A 25 -3.82 10.17 0.18
CA ASN A 25 -3.78 10.36 1.62
C ASN A 25 -2.44 9.94 2.25
N THR A 26 -1.43 9.61 1.44
CA THR A 26 -0.11 9.22 1.92
C THR A 26 0.62 10.42 2.52
N THR A 27 1.15 10.25 3.73
CA THR A 27 1.94 11.29 4.40
C THR A 27 3.42 11.21 4.01
N PRO A 28 4.19 12.31 4.18
CA PRO A 28 5.64 12.28 3.97
C PRO A 28 6.37 11.26 4.84
N GLU A 29 5.90 11.06 6.08
CA GLU A 29 6.43 10.05 6.99
C GLU A 29 6.22 8.63 6.44
N LEU A 30 5.01 8.33 5.95
CA LEU A 30 4.74 7.03 5.34
C LEU A 30 5.56 6.79 4.07
N LYS A 31 5.69 7.81 3.22
CA LYS A 31 6.56 7.76 2.05
C LYS A 31 8.01 7.48 2.44
N THR A 32 8.46 8.01 3.58
CA THR A 32 9.80 7.72 4.15
C THR A 32 9.92 6.26 4.58
N ASN A 33 8.90 5.68 5.21
CA ASN A 33 8.89 4.26 5.58
C ASN A 33 9.00 3.34 4.35
N VAL A 34 8.29 3.64 3.25
CA VAL A 34 8.41 2.89 1.99
C VAL A 34 9.82 2.99 1.41
N LYS A 35 10.45 4.17 1.46
CA LYS A 35 11.86 4.31 1.08
C LYS A 35 12.77 3.41 1.89
N GLN A 36 12.55 3.30 3.21
CA GLN A 36 13.34 2.41 4.06
C GLN A 36 13.14 0.93 3.69
N VAL A 37 11.91 0.51 3.36
CA VAL A 37 11.67 -0.85 2.82
C VAL A 37 12.58 -1.11 1.62
N MET A 38 12.57 -0.19 0.65
CA MET A 38 13.36 -0.33 -0.58
C MET A 38 14.87 -0.33 -0.30
N ILE A 39 15.36 0.58 0.54
CA ILE A 39 16.78 0.68 0.89
C ILE A 39 17.26 -0.59 1.58
N HIS A 40 16.56 -1.06 2.61
CA HIS A 40 16.92 -2.28 3.33
C HIS A 40 16.86 -3.51 2.40
N ALA A 41 15.83 -3.62 1.56
CA ALA A 41 15.70 -4.73 0.62
C ALA A 41 16.84 -4.74 -0.42
N LEU A 42 17.20 -3.59 -0.99
CA LEU A 42 18.31 -3.44 -1.94
C LEU A 42 19.68 -3.72 -1.29
N GLN A 43 19.80 -3.52 0.02
CA GLN A 43 20.99 -3.85 0.81
C GLN A 43 20.96 -5.28 1.38
N GLU A 44 20.01 -6.11 0.97
CA GLU A 44 19.82 -7.50 1.44
C GLU A 44 19.60 -7.63 2.96
N GLN A 45 19.16 -6.55 3.62
CA GLN A 45 18.86 -6.46 5.05
C GLN A 45 17.42 -6.94 5.32
N LYS A 46 17.20 -8.25 5.18
CA LYS A 46 15.86 -8.85 5.27
C LYS A 46 15.11 -8.54 6.58
N PRO A 47 15.72 -8.63 7.79
CA PRO A 47 15.01 -8.30 9.03
C PRO A 47 14.50 -6.85 9.07
N GLU A 48 15.34 -5.90 8.67
CA GLU A 48 15.05 -4.48 8.64
C GLU A 48 14.01 -4.15 7.57
N ALA A 49 14.13 -4.75 6.39
CA ALA A 49 13.15 -4.63 5.31
C ALA A 49 11.77 -5.14 5.76
N ASN A 50 11.72 -6.28 6.46
CA ASN A 50 10.47 -6.82 6.99
C ASN A 50 9.86 -5.94 8.10
N ALA A 51 10.69 -5.35 8.97
CA ALA A 51 10.22 -4.43 10.00
C ALA A 51 9.64 -3.14 9.37
N ALA A 52 10.33 -2.57 8.38
CA ALA A 52 9.83 -1.42 7.63
C ALA A 52 8.55 -1.77 6.84
N LEU A 53 8.48 -2.97 6.26
CA LEU A 53 7.30 -3.44 5.52
C LEU A 53 6.09 -3.56 6.44
N LEU A 54 6.27 -4.08 7.65
CA LEU A 54 5.19 -4.17 8.64
C LEU A 54 4.64 -2.79 9.02
N ASN A 55 5.52 -1.80 9.22
CA ASN A 55 5.13 -0.41 9.48
C ASN A 55 4.36 0.20 8.31
N PHE A 56 4.79 -0.07 7.08
CA PHE A 56 4.06 0.32 5.88
C PHE A 56 2.67 -0.31 5.84
N SER A 57 2.57 -1.63 6.06
CA SER A 57 1.30 -2.36 6.03
C SER A 57 0.30 -1.84 7.05
N PHE A 58 0.73 -1.54 8.29
CA PHE A 58 -0.16 -0.93 9.29
C PHE A 58 -0.65 0.45 8.88
N SER A 59 0.22 1.25 8.27
CA SER A 59 -0.14 2.59 7.80
C SER A 59 -1.08 2.53 6.59
N ALA A 60 -0.87 1.60 5.67
CA ALA A 60 -1.76 1.34 4.53
C ALA A 60 -3.16 0.95 5.03
N LEU A 61 -3.24 0.04 6.00
CA LEU A 61 -4.49 -0.35 6.65
C LEU A 61 -5.19 0.84 7.34
N ALA A 62 -4.42 1.65 8.07
CA ALA A 62 -4.96 2.84 8.74
C ALA A 62 -5.51 3.85 7.74
N ILE A 63 -4.83 4.11 6.61
CA ILE A 63 -5.33 5.00 5.57
C ILE A 63 -6.60 4.42 4.93
N ALA A 64 -6.58 3.15 4.54
CA ALA A 64 -7.71 2.49 3.92
C ALA A 64 -8.99 2.63 4.77
N THR A 65 -8.86 2.38 6.08
CA THR A 65 -10.00 2.36 7.00
C THR A 65 -10.43 3.73 7.48
N SER A 66 -9.49 4.65 7.75
CA SER A 66 -9.82 5.97 8.30
C SER A 66 -10.05 7.07 7.25
N ARG A 67 -9.51 6.90 6.04
CA ARG A 67 -9.54 7.93 4.98
C ARG A 67 -10.23 7.48 3.70
N CYS A 68 -10.23 6.18 3.40
CA CYS A 68 -10.78 5.64 2.14
C CYS A 68 -12.06 4.81 2.32
N GLY A 69 -12.65 4.85 3.51
CA GLY A 69 -13.98 4.28 3.76
C GLY A 69 -14.03 2.76 3.82
N MET A 70 -12.89 2.09 4.02
CA MET A 70 -12.86 0.64 4.20
C MET A 70 -13.24 0.23 5.61
N SER A 71 -14.09 -0.78 5.73
CA SER A 71 -14.35 -1.45 6.99
C SER A 71 -13.34 -2.58 7.22
N PHE A 72 -13.30 -3.11 8.44
CA PHE A 72 -12.50 -4.31 8.75
C PHE A 72 -12.96 -5.57 8.00
N ALA A 73 -14.22 -5.61 7.55
CA ALA A 73 -14.70 -6.70 6.70
C ALA A 73 -14.12 -6.61 5.29
N ASP A 74 -13.97 -5.40 4.76
CA ASP A 74 -13.47 -5.15 3.40
C ASP A 74 -11.98 -5.48 3.28
N VAL A 75 -11.22 -5.28 4.35
CA VAL A 75 -9.78 -5.62 4.43
C VAL A 75 -9.53 -7.12 4.27
N GLN A 76 -10.52 -7.96 4.58
CA GLN A 76 -10.43 -9.42 4.40
C GLN A 76 -10.78 -9.87 2.97
N ASN A 77 -11.25 -8.96 2.12
CA ASN A 77 -11.53 -9.24 0.72
C ASN A 77 -10.20 -9.37 -0.06
N PRO A 78 -10.00 -10.40 -0.90
CA PRO A 78 -8.81 -10.50 -1.76
C PRO A 78 -8.57 -9.27 -2.64
N LYS A 79 -9.63 -8.54 -3.02
CA LYS A 79 -9.52 -7.25 -3.73
C LYS A 79 -8.71 -6.21 -2.96
N PHE A 80 -8.66 -6.31 -1.64
CA PHE A 80 -7.89 -5.40 -0.79
C PHE A 80 -6.39 -5.62 -0.97
N GLU A 81 -5.95 -6.87 -1.10
CA GLU A 81 -4.56 -7.20 -1.38
C GLU A 81 -4.12 -6.58 -2.71
N THR A 82 -4.93 -6.76 -3.77
CA THR A 82 -4.69 -6.10 -5.07
C THR A 82 -4.60 -4.58 -4.94
N ALA A 83 -5.49 -3.94 -4.17
CA ALA A 83 -5.43 -2.49 -3.95
C ALA A 83 -4.16 -2.06 -3.23
N VAL A 84 -3.70 -2.81 -2.23
CA VAL A 84 -2.46 -2.53 -1.49
C VAL A 84 -1.23 -2.74 -2.37
N GLU A 85 -1.22 -3.76 -3.23
CA GLU A 85 -0.16 -3.99 -4.22
C GLU A 85 -0.08 -2.82 -5.22
N THR A 86 -1.20 -2.43 -5.83
CA THR A 86 -1.26 -1.28 -6.75
C THR A 86 -0.84 0.01 -6.02
N TYR A 87 -1.27 0.20 -4.78
CA TYR A 87 -0.84 1.33 -3.95
C TYR A 87 0.67 1.35 -3.72
N ALA A 88 1.27 0.21 -3.38
CA ALA A 88 2.71 0.08 -3.18
C ALA A 88 3.49 0.36 -4.48
N GLN A 89 3.01 -0.13 -5.63
CA GLN A 89 3.59 0.16 -6.95
C GLN A 89 3.56 1.66 -7.26
N LEU A 90 2.40 2.29 -7.10
CA LEU A 90 2.23 3.72 -7.36
C LEU A 90 3.12 4.61 -6.50
N LEU A 91 3.38 4.20 -5.24
CA LEU A 91 4.32 4.90 -4.37
C LEU A 91 5.78 4.60 -4.73
N GLY A 92 6.10 3.36 -5.08
CA GLY A 92 7.43 2.97 -5.52
C GLY A 92 7.88 3.73 -6.77
N GLU A 93 6.98 3.87 -7.75
CA GLU A 93 7.21 4.69 -8.96
C GLU A 93 7.45 6.16 -8.60
N GLU A 94 6.63 6.74 -7.73
CA GLU A 94 6.80 8.13 -7.28
C GLU A 94 8.13 8.34 -6.57
N ILE A 95 8.52 7.42 -5.67
CA ILE A 95 9.79 7.46 -4.96
C ILE A 95 10.97 7.35 -5.92
N LEU A 96 10.89 6.45 -6.90
CA LEU A 96 11.94 6.28 -7.90
C LEU A 96 12.07 7.53 -8.78
N ASN A 97 10.95 8.09 -9.24
CA ASN A 97 10.93 9.32 -10.03
C ASN A 97 11.52 10.50 -9.25
N ASP A 98 11.18 10.65 -7.97
CA ASP A 98 11.78 11.66 -7.10
C ASP A 98 13.30 11.47 -6.99
N ALA A 99 13.76 10.22 -6.81
CA ALA A 99 15.19 9.93 -6.72
C ALA A 99 15.92 10.24 -8.02
N LEU A 100 15.34 9.89 -9.18
CA LEU A 100 15.87 10.20 -10.50
C LEU A 100 15.97 11.71 -10.73
N ALA A 101 14.95 12.48 -10.31
CA ALA A 101 14.95 13.93 -10.42
C ALA A 101 16.01 14.63 -9.54
N MET A 102 16.52 13.94 -8.51
CA MET A 102 17.63 14.43 -7.68
C MET A 102 19.01 14.12 -8.26
N MET A 103 19.11 13.24 -9.26
CA MET A 103 20.38 12.85 -9.87
C MET A 103 20.67 13.71 -11.10
N ASP A 104 21.91 14.16 -11.25
CA ASP A 104 22.39 14.76 -12.49
C ASP A 104 22.57 13.68 -13.56
N MET A 105 21.46 13.20 -14.11
CA MET A 105 21.48 12.18 -15.15
C MET A 105 22.06 12.78 -16.45
N PRO A 106 23.13 12.21 -17.02
CA PRO A 106 23.63 12.66 -18.30
C PRO A 106 22.56 12.47 -19.38
N ALA A 107 22.32 13.52 -20.18
CA ALA A 107 21.50 13.41 -21.38
C ALA A 107 22.31 12.62 -22.43
N PHE A 108 21.81 11.44 -22.80
CA PHE A 108 22.37 10.62 -23.88
C PHE A 108 21.70 10.94 -25.22
#